data_AF-A0A101CKE1-F1
#
_entry.id   AF-A0A101CKE1-F1
#
_cell.length_a   1.000
_cell.length_b   1.000
_cell.length_c   1.000
_cell.angle_alpha   90.00
_cell.angle_beta   90.00
_cell.angle_gamma   90.00
#
_symmetry.space_group_name_H-M   'P 1'
#
loop_
_entity.id
_entity.type
_entity.pdbx_description
1 polymer ?
#
loop_
_entity_poly.entity_id
_entity_poly.type
_entity_poly.pdbx_seq_one_letter_code
_entity_poly.pdbx_strand_id
1 'polypeptide(L)'
;MLTIVFGILWLLLFVLKHNSLGYFMGWGFLFLSVFLGKDLFNYLKKIIISKAKYPLPLNLLCNIIGLGKSYHFGKYKFDLDEIINDNKLPLTFYYINNHQYPILQFNKDKILFHNQEYDWKDFRWKYFFYSENPNAYKPQGEYLIEFTGTNRDNIRIKNKIKFEKIKAKENEVILLFVIHDLVFGNKSSYYY
;
A
#
# COMPACT_ATOMS: atom_id res chain seq x y z
N MET A 1 26.45 29.01 12.21
CA MET A 1 27.22 29.29 13.45
C MET A 1 26.41 30.16 14.42
N LEU A 2 25.89 31.32 14.01
CA LEU A 2 25.04 32.20 14.84
C LEU A 2 23.78 31.51 15.42
N THR A 3 23.10 30.66 14.64
CA THR A 3 21.91 29.93 15.10
C THR A 3 22.20 28.93 16.22
N ILE A 4 23.38 28.30 16.20
CA ILE A 4 23.82 27.35 17.22
C ILE A 4 24.19 28.10 18.50
N VAL A 5 24.88 29.25 18.37
CA VAL A 5 25.23 30.12 19.51
C VAL A 5 23.98 30.69 20.18
N PHE A 6 23.00 31.16 19.39
CA PHE A 6 21.71 31.61 19.92
C PHE A 6 20.93 30.48 20.58
N GLY A 7 20.94 29.28 20.01
CA GLY A 7 20.32 28.10 20.61
C GLY A 7 20.92 27.74 21.96
N ILE A 8 22.25 27.72 22.08
CA ILE A 8 22.97 27.44 23.33
C ILE A 8 22.72 28.55 24.37
N LEU A 9 22.74 29.83 23.97
CA LEU A 9 22.46 30.96 24.84
C LEU A 9 21.03 30.92 25.39
N TRP A 10 20.05 30.57 24.54
CA TRP A 10 18.65 30.42 24.95
C TRP A 10 18.49 29.25 25.93
N LEU A 11 19.16 28.12 25.67
CA LEU A 11 19.17 26.96 26.55
C LEU A 11 19.79 27.27 27.92
N LEU A 12 20.89 28.03 27.95
CA LEU A 12 21.55 28.48 29.19
C LEU A 12 20.66 29.45 29.98
N LEU A 13 20.05 30.44 29.32
CA LEU A 13 19.12 31.37 29.96
C LEU A 13 17.86 30.67 30.48
N PHE A 14 17.41 29.63 29.78
CA PHE A 14 16.27 28.81 30.18
C PHE A 14 16.58 27.93 31.40
N VAL A 15 17.77 27.31 31.42
CA VAL A 15 18.30 26.52 32.54
C VAL A 15 18.46 27.38 33.80
N LEU A 16 19.00 28.60 33.65
CA LEU A 16 19.20 29.54 34.76
C LEU A 16 17.87 30.05 35.35
N LYS A 17 16.81 30.12 34.55
CA LYS A 17 15.50 30.66 34.97
C LYS A 17 14.61 29.63 35.68
N HIS A 18 14.77 28.34 35.40
CA HIS A 18 13.94 27.28 35.96
C HIS A 18 14.78 26.22 36.67
N ASN A 19 14.96 26.37 37.98
CA ASN A 19 15.72 25.43 38.84
C ASN A 19 14.91 24.22 39.34
N SER A 20 13.71 23.97 38.83
CA SER A 20 12.93 22.81 39.30
C SER A 20 13.25 21.56 38.49
N LEU A 21 13.68 20.51 39.19
CA LEU A 21 13.98 19.18 38.63
C LEU A 21 12.83 18.63 37.77
N GLY A 22 11.58 18.92 38.16
CA GLY A 22 10.38 18.51 37.42
C GLY A 22 10.27 19.15 36.04
N TYR A 23 10.78 20.37 35.86
CA TYR A 23 10.77 21.05 34.56
C TYR A 23 11.77 20.41 33.59
N PHE A 24 12.97 20.11 34.07
CA PHE A 24 13.98 19.36 33.31
C PHE A 24 13.50 17.95 32.94
N MET A 25 12.86 17.25 33.87
CA MET A 25 12.25 15.95 33.59
C MET A 25 11.12 16.06 32.56
N GLY A 26 10.27 17.09 32.63
CA GLY A 26 9.19 17.31 31.66
C GLY A 26 9.68 17.55 30.24
N TRP A 27 10.71 18.39 30.07
CA TRP A 27 11.34 18.61 28.77
C TRP A 27 12.13 17.40 28.27
N GLY A 28 12.83 16.71 29.17
CA GLY A 28 13.46 15.42 28.88
C GLY A 28 12.46 14.41 28.35
N PHE A 29 11.28 14.28 28.97
CA PHE A 29 10.18 13.42 28.51
C PHE A 29 9.57 13.87 27.17
N LEU A 30 9.45 15.18 26.93
CA LEU A 30 8.97 15.70 25.65
C LEU A 30 9.95 15.38 24.53
N PHE A 31 11.25 15.59 24.74
CA PHE A 31 12.27 15.20 23.78
C PHE A 31 12.31 13.68 23.60
N LEU A 32 12.28 12.89 24.68
CA LEU A 32 12.26 11.43 24.60
C LEU A 32 11.03 10.93 23.81
N SER A 33 9.85 11.51 24.03
CA SER A 33 8.61 11.08 23.36
C SER A 33 8.59 11.45 21.88
N VAL A 34 9.17 12.59 21.50
CA VAL A 34 9.35 12.97 20.09
C VAL A 34 10.36 12.05 19.38
N PHE A 35 11.46 11.69 20.04
CA PHE A 35 12.49 10.82 19.45
C PHE A 35 12.09 9.34 19.44
N LEU A 36 11.41 8.83 20.48
CA LEU A 36 10.99 7.44 20.60
C LEU A 36 9.63 7.15 19.95
N GLY A 37 8.84 8.17 19.61
CA GLY A 37 7.50 8.00 19.05
C GLY A 37 7.49 7.12 17.80
N LYS A 38 8.48 7.30 16.91
CA LYS A 38 8.62 6.49 15.68
C LYS A 38 8.97 5.04 15.98
N ASP A 39 9.90 4.80 16.90
CA ASP A 39 10.35 3.45 17.26
C ASP A 39 9.29 2.69 18.06
N LEU A 40 8.62 3.37 19.00
CA LEU A 40 7.48 2.85 19.74
C LEU A 40 6.33 2.50 18.81
N PHE A 41 6.03 3.37 17.82
CA PHE A 41 5.03 3.08 16.81
C PHE A 41 5.39 1.87 15.97
N ASN A 42 6.62 1.78 15.46
CA ASN A 42 7.10 0.63 14.69
C ASN A 42 7.00 -0.67 15.50
N TYR A 43 7.32 -0.61 16.79
CA TYR A 43 7.21 -1.73 17.71
C TYR A 43 5.73 -2.16 17.92
N LEU A 44 4.84 -1.22 18.23
CA LEU A 44 3.41 -1.47 18.40
C LEU A 44 2.76 -1.99 17.10
N LYS A 45 3.10 -1.36 15.98
CA LYS A 45 2.69 -1.76 14.63
C LYS A 45 3.06 -3.23 14.38
N LYS A 46 4.29 -3.63 14.69
CA LYS A 46 4.76 -5.03 14.53
C LYS A 46 3.93 -6.01 15.37
N ILE A 47 3.60 -5.64 16.62
CA ILE A 47 2.79 -6.48 17.51
C ILE A 47 1.35 -6.61 17.00
N ILE A 48 0.71 -5.50 16.62
CA ILE A 48 -0.67 -5.50 16.15
C ILE A 48 -0.80 -6.27 14.83
N ILE A 49 0.11 -6.03 13.88
CA ILE A 49 0.10 -6.71 12.58
C ILE A 49 0.32 -8.21 12.74
N SER A 50 1.29 -8.64 13.56
CA SER A 50 1.58 -10.08 13.74
C SER A 50 0.43 -10.88 14.34
N LYS A 51 -0.49 -10.22 15.07
CA LYS A 51 -1.67 -10.84 15.67
C LYS A 51 -2.96 -10.64 14.87
N ALA A 52 -2.93 -9.90 13.77
CA ALA A 52 -4.12 -9.59 12.98
C ALA A 52 -4.55 -10.78 12.10
N LYS A 53 -5.87 -10.95 11.92
CA LYS A 53 -6.46 -11.93 11.00
C LYS A 53 -5.99 -11.73 9.55
N TYR A 54 -5.76 -10.47 9.16
CA TYR A 54 -5.27 -10.07 7.84
C TYR A 54 -4.07 -9.13 8.00
N PRO A 55 -2.85 -9.67 8.22
CA PRO A 55 -1.67 -8.86 8.55
C PRO A 55 -1.24 -7.94 7.40
N LEU A 56 -1.41 -8.41 6.16
CA LEU A 56 -0.93 -7.74 4.95
C LEU A 56 -1.76 -6.48 4.61
N PRO A 57 -3.11 -6.52 4.52
CA PRO A 57 -3.91 -5.30 4.37
C PRO A 57 -3.71 -4.30 5.52
N LEU A 58 -3.56 -4.79 6.75
CA LEU A 58 -3.37 -3.93 7.91
C LEU A 58 -2.01 -3.23 7.88
N ASN A 59 -0.93 -3.93 7.51
CA ASN A 59 0.38 -3.32 7.33
C ASN A 59 0.33 -2.25 6.24
N LEU A 60 -0.40 -2.52 5.15
CA LEU A 60 -0.58 -1.57 4.06
C LEU A 60 -1.31 -0.31 4.52
N LEU A 61 -2.42 -0.47 5.24
CA LEU A 61 -3.17 0.65 5.83
C LEU A 61 -2.30 1.45 6.80
N CYS A 62 -1.54 0.79 7.67
CA CYS A 62 -0.62 1.47 8.57
C CYS A 62 0.48 2.25 7.81
N ASN A 63 1.00 1.70 6.70
CA ASN A 63 1.97 2.40 5.84
C ASN A 63 1.34 3.60 5.12
N ILE A 64 0.09 3.48 4.66
CA ILE A 64 -0.65 4.55 3.99
C ILE A 64 -0.99 5.67 4.96
N ILE A 65 -1.48 5.33 6.16
CA ILE A 65 -2.02 6.29 7.13
C ILE A 65 -0.91 7.10 7.81
N GLY A 66 0.30 6.54 7.94
CA GLY A 66 1.51 7.18 8.50
C GLY A 66 1.24 8.33 9.46
N LEU A 67 1.16 8.06 10.78
CA LEU A 67 0.92 9.10 11.79
C LEU A 67 1.84 10.31 11.58
N GLY A 68 1.25 11.46 11.23
CA GLY A 68 1.94 12.73 10.99
C GLY A 68 2.25 13.09 9.53
N LYS A 69 1.93 12.24 8.54
CA LYS A 69 1.97 12.61 7.12
C LYS A 69 0.58 13.00 6.62
N SER A 70 0.50 14.11 5.88
CA SER A 70 -0.74 14.56 5.24
C SER A 70 -1.23 13.52 4.22
N TYR A 71 -2.49 13.12 4.34
CA TYR A 71 -3.17 12.08 3.55
C TYR A 71 -3.25 12.46 2.06
N HIS A 72 -2.25 12.08 1.25
CA HIS A 72 -2.19 12.47 -0.17
C HIS A 72 -1.71 11.35 -1.08
N PHE A 73 -2.60 10.90 -1.97
CA PHE A 73 -2.35 9.94 -3.05
C PHE A 73 -1.43 10.53 -4.15
N GLY A 74 -0.71 9.67 -4.89
CA GLY A 74 0.07 10.06 -6.08
C GLY A 74 1.53 9.60 -6.12
N LYS A 75 2.04 9.36 -7.34
CA LYS A 75 3.37 8.79 -7.68
C LYS A 75 4.59 9.48 -7.04
N TYR A 76 4.48 10.77 -6.68
CA TYR A 76 5.57 11.52 -6.03
C TYR A 76 5.62 11.38 -4.50
N LYS A 77 4.60 10.77 -3.89
CA LYS A 77 4.45 10.63 -2.43
C LYS A 77 4.35 9.19 -1.97
N PHE A 78 4.04 8.27 -2.89
CA PHE A 78 3.85 6.85 -2.65
C PHE A 78 5.03 6.07 -3.24
N ASP A 79 5.94 5.58 -2.39
CA ASP A 79 7.02 4.71 -2.84
C ASP A 79 6.49 3.27 -2.96
N LEU A 80 6.16 2.90 -4.19
CA LEU A 80 5.67 1.58 -4.54
C LEU A 80 6.71 0.49 -4.18
N ASP A 81 7.99 0.78 -4.41
CA ASP A 81 9.07 -0.17 -4.20
C ASP A 81 9.25 -0.44 -2.68
N GLU A 82 9.16 0.60 -1.84
CA GLU A 82 9.15 0.46 -0.37
C GLU A 82 7.99 -0.42 0.12
N ILE A 83 6.76 -0.16 -0.36
CA ILE A 83 5.57 -0.91 0.08
C ILE A 83 5.61 -2.37 -0.35
N ILE A 84 6.07 -2.65 -1.56
CA ILE A 84 6.22 -4.02 -2.06
C ILE A 84 7.24 -4.77 -1.21
N ASN A 85 8.39 -4.15 -0.93
CA ASN A 85 9.47 -4.75 -0.16
C ASN A 85 9.05 -5.00 1.30
N ASP A 86 8.45 -4.01 1.95
CA ASP A 86 7.94 -4.10 3.33
C ASP A 86 6.93 -5.23 3.52
N ASN A 87 6.09 -5.46 2.51
CA ASN A 87 5.01 -6.44 2.55
C ASN A 87 5.38 -7.78 1.88
N LYS A 88 6.58 -7.88 1.29
CA LYS A 88 7.04 -9.03 0.50
C LYS A 88 6.00 -9.47 -0.53
N LEU A 89 5.40 -8.51 -1.23
CA LEU A 89 4.33 -8.79 -2.19
C LEU A 89 4.90 -9.44 -3.46
N PRO A 90 4.38 -10.61 -3.88
CA PRO A 90 4.76 -11.18 -5.17
C PRO A 90 4.19 -10.29 -6.29
N LEU A 91 5.06 -9.78 -7.16
CA LEU A 91 4.64 -8.97 -8.30
C LEU A 91 4.35 -9.78 -9.56
N THR A 92 4.81 -11.02 -9.59
CA THR A 92 4.68 -11.90 -10.75
C THR A 92 3.92 -13.13 -10.35
N PHE A 93 2.87 -13.42 -11.10
CA PHE A 93 2.00 -14.57 -10.90
C PHE A 93 2.00 -15.44 -12.15
N TYR A 94 1.85 -16.74 -11.93
CA TYR A 94 1.93 -17.78 -12.96
C TYR A 94 0.63 -18.57 -13.04
N TYR A 95 0.47 -19.32 -14.12
CA TYR A 95 -0.58 -20.31 -14.19
C TYR A 95 -0.36 -21.40 -13.14
N ILE A 96 -1.44 -21.96 -12.60
CA ILE A 96 -1.38 -23.11 -11.69
C ILE A 96 -0.63 -24.29 -12.35
N ASN A 97 -0.85 -24.49 -13.65
CA ASN A 97 -0.32 -25.62 -14.40
C ASN A 97 0.95 -25.29 -15.21
N ASN A 98 1.42 -24.03 -15.20
CA ASN A 98 2.62 -23.63 -15.96
C ASN A 98 3.34 -22.45 -15.29
N HIS A 99 4.56 -22.70 -14.82
CA HIS A 99 5.39 -21.69 -14.15
C HIS A 99 6.41 -21.01 -15.07
N GLN A 100 6.50 -21.40 -16.35
CA GLN A 100 7.49 -20.83 -17.27
C GLN A 100 7.08 -19.45 -17.80
N TYR A 101 5.78 -19.17 -17.85
CA TYR A 101 5.25 -17.93 -18.43
C TYR A 101 4.38 -17.19 -17.42
N PRO A 102 4.71 -15.92 -17.08
CA PRO A 102 3.90 -15.14 -16.17
C PRO A 102 2.53 -14.86 -16.80
N ILE A 103 1.46 -15.14 -16.05
CA ILE A 103 0.09 -14.83 -16.49
C ILE A 103 -0.26 -13.38 -16.16
N LEU A 104 0.23 -12.88 -15.02
CA LEU A 104 -0.05 -11.55 -14.50
C LEU A 104 1.21 -11.00 -13.83
N GLN A 105 1.65 -9.82 -14.23
CA GLN A 105 2.81 -9.17 -13.63
C GLN A 105 2.57 -7.68 -13.43
N PHE A 106 2.85 -7.21 -12.22
CA PHE A 106 2.71 -5.82 -11.80
C PHE A 106 4.06 -5.13 -11.93
N ASN A 107 4.20 -4.31 -12.97
CA ASN A 107 5.37 -3.43 -13.15
C ASN A 107 4.99 -2.00 -12.73
N LYS A 108 6.02 -1.18 -12.52
CA LYS A 108 5.87 0.20 -12.01
C LYS A 108 4.85 1.03 -12.78
N ASP A 109 4.94 1.04 -14.11
CA ASP A 109 4.09 1.84 -14.99
C ASP A 109 3.13 1.02 -15.85
N LYS A 110 3.25 -0.32 -15.80
CA LYS A 110 2.47 -1.22 -16.65
C LYS A 110 2.03 -2.47 -15.91
N ILE A 111 0.95 -3.06 -16.38
CA ILE A 111 0.55 -4.41 -15.99
C ILE A 111 0.67 -5.33 -17.20
N LEU A 112 1.31 -6.47 -17.03
CA LEU A 112 1.35 -7.53 -18.02
C LEU A 112 0.27 -8.55 -17.69
N PHE A 113 -0.56 -8.89 -18.68
CA PHE A 113 -1.52 -9.96 -18.59
C PHE A 113 -1.56 -10.75 -19.90
N HIS A 114 -1.38 -12.07 -19.83
CA HIS A 114 -1.27 -12.95 -21.01
C HIS A 114 -0.30 -12.44 -22.09
N ASN A 115 0.92 -12.05 -21.68
CA ASN A 115 1.96 -11.49 -22.55
C ASN A 115 1.62 -10.15 -23.22
N GLN A 116 0.49 -9.52 -22.89
CA GLN A 116 0.16 -8.17 -23.32
C GLN A 116 0.42 -7.19 -22.18
N GLU A 117 1.02 -6.04 -22.50
CA GLU A 117 1.20 -4.96 -21.54
C GLU A 117 0.10 -3.91 -21.68
N TYR A 118 -0.37 -3.41 -20.54
CA TYR A 118 -1.33 -2.31 -20.44
C TYR A 118 -0.75 -1.20 -19.56
N ASP A 119 -1.00 0.06 -19.93
CA ASP A 119 -0.53 1.23 -19.17
C ASP A 119 -1.41 1.46 -17.94
N TRP A 120 -0.81 1.59 -16.75
CA TRP A 120 -1.56 1.88 -15.52
C TRP A 120 -2.31 3.21 -15.58
N LYS A 121 -1.83 4.18 -16.36
CA LYS A 121 -2.42 5.52 -16.48
C LYS A 121 -3.88 5.50 -16.91
N ASP A 122 -4.28 4.56 -17.77
CA ASP A 122 -5.66 4.44 -18.25
C ASP A 122 -6.31 3.09 -17.90
N PHE A 123 -5.63 2.28 -17.10
CA PHE A 123 -6.12 1.01 -16.61
C PHE A 123 -7.27 1.22 -15.61
N ARG A 124 -8.43 0.66 -15.96
CA ARG A 124 -9.61 0.62 -15.11
C ARG A 124 -9.97 -0.81 -14.82
N TRP A 125 -10.31 -1.12 -13.58
CA TRP A 125 -10.65 -2.48 -13.17
C TRP A 125 -11.80 -2.49 -12.18
N LYS A 126 -12.51 -3.60 -12.12
CA LYS A 126 -13.58 -3.85 -11.16
C LYS A 126 -13.50 -5.29 -10.68
N TYR A 127 -13.72 -5.49 -9.40
CA TYR A 127 -13.77 -6.80 -8.77
C TYR A 127 -15.23 -7.11 -8.43
N PHE A 128 -15.72 -8.28 -8.84
CA PHE A 128 -17.09 -8.69 -8.57
C PHE A 128 -17.24 -10.21 -8.63
N PHE A 129 -18.30 -10.71 -8.00
CA PHE A 129 -18.72 -12.10 -8.12
C PHE A 129 -19.50 -12.30 -9.41
N TYR A 130 -19.04 -13.21 -10.26
CA TYR A 130 -19.75 -13.61 -11.47
C TYR A 130 -20.42 -14.97 -11.27
N SER A 131 -21.72 -15.02 -11.53
CA SER A 131 -22.50 -16.26 -11.57
C SER A 131 -23.28 -16.30 -12.88
N GLU A 132 -23.30 -17.45 -13.55
CA GLU A 132 -24.11 -17.67 -14.75
C GLU A 132 -25.61 -17.67 -14.42
N ASN A 133 -25.98 -18.07 -13.20
CA ASN A 133 -27.34 -18.05 -12.70
C ASN A 133 -27.41 -17.35 -11.33
N PRO A 134 -27.40 -16.00 -11.31
CA PRO A 134 -27.36 -15.23 -10.07
C PRO A 134 -28.62 -15.38 -9.21
N ASN A 135 -29.74 -15.80 -9.81
CA ASN A 135 -31.04 -15.97 -9.13
C ASN A 135 -31.26 -17.38 -8.58
N ALA A 136 -30.28 -18.27 -8.70
CA ALA A 136 -30.37 -19.61 -8.13
C ALA A 136 -30.36 -19.57 -6.59
N TYR A 137 -31.01 -20.53 -5.94
CA TYR A 137 -31.05 -20.67 -4.47
C TYR A 137 -29.64 -20.75 -3.84
N LYS A 138 -28.66 -21.28 -4.58
CA LYS A 138 -27.23 -21.22 -4.27
C LYS A 138 -26.49 -20.89 -5.57
N PRO A 139 -26.21 -19.61 -5.86
CA PRO A 139 -25.53 -19.24 -7.09
C PRO A 139 -24.10 -19.79 -7.06
N GLN A 140 -23.79 -20.64 -8.05
CA GLN A 140 -22.42 -21.09 -8.29
C GLN A 140 -21.74 -20.06 -9.18
N GLY A 141 -20.56 -19.62 -8.77
CA GLY A 141 -19.85 -18.56 -9.46
C GLY A 141 -18.43 -18.41 -8.97
N GLU A 142 -17.72 -17.50 -9.61
CA GLU A 142 -16.32 -17.22 -9.34
C GLU A 142 -16.15 -15.71 -9.16
N TYR A 143 -15.27 -15.31 -8.24
CA TYR A 143 -14.82 -13.94 -8.18
C TYR A 143 -13.83 -13.69 -9.32
N LEU A 144 -13.93 -12.52 -9.96
CA LEU A 144 -13.05 -12.16 -11.05
C LEU A 144 -12.80 -10.65 -11.08
N ILE A 145 -11.71 -10.26 -11.75
CA ILE A 145 -11.43 -8.87 -12.07
C ILE A 145 -11.74 -8.64 -13.55
N GLU A 146 -12.67 -7.75 -13.87
CA GLU A 146 -12.81 -7.22 -15.22
C GLU A 146 -12.01 -5.93 -15.32
N PHE A 147 -11.27 -5.76 -16.42
CA PHE A 147 -10.50 -4.55 -16.64
C PHE A 147 -10.62 -4.02 -18.06
N THR A 148 -10.24 -2.77 -18.23
CA THR A 148 -10.08 -2.08 -19.51
C THR A 148 -8.81 -1.26 -19.45
N GLY A 149 -7.96 -1.37 -20.46
CA GLY A 149 -6.72 -0.59 -20.56
C GLY A 149 -6.24 -0.50 -21.98
N THR A 150 -5.29 0.39 -22.24
CA THR A 150 -4.69 0.54 -23.57
C THR A 150 -3.42 -0.30 -23.66
N ASN A 151 -3.32 -1.10 -24.73
CA ASN A 151 -2.14 -1.94 -24.98
C ASN A 151 -0.98 -1.13 -25.62
N ARG A 152 0.15 -1.80 -25.88
CA ARG A 152 1.31 -1.19 -26.58
C ARG A 152 0.99 -0.62 -27.96
N ASP A 153 0.00 -1.17 -28.65
CA ASP A 153 -0.43 -0.74 -30.00
C ASP A 153 -1.45 0.40 -29.94
N ASN A 154 -1.65 1.01 -28.75
CA ASN A 154 -2.62 2.06 -28.49
C ASN A 154 -4.09 1.61 -28.72
N ILE A 155 -4.35 0.31 -28.59
CA ILE A 155 -5.68 -0.29 -28.71
C ILE A 155 -6.27 -0.47 -27.31
N ARG A 156 -7.49 0.05 -27.13
CA ARG A 156 -8.25 -0.14 -25.90
C ARG A 156 -8.86 -1.54 -25.87
N ILE A 157 -8.46 -2.34 -24.89
CA ILE A 157 -8.90 -3.73 -24.73
C ILE A 157 -9.68 -3.86 -23.43
N LYS A 158 -10.78 -4.63 -23.47
CA LYS A 158 -11.54 -5.04 -22.29
C LYS A 158 -11.34 -6.54 -22.06
N ASN A 159 -10.93 -6.95 -20.86
CA ASN A 159 -10.63 -8.34 -20.57
C ASN A 159 -10.95 -8.70 -19.10
N LYS A 160 -10.80 -9.98 -18.73
CA LYS A 160 -11.11 -10.52 -17.40
C LYS A 160 -10.00 -11.42 -16.87
N ILE A 161 -9.69 -11.28 -15.59
CA ILE A 161 -8.75 -12.09 -14.83
C ILE A 161 -9.56 -13.01 -13.91
N LYS A 162 -9.42 -14.32 -14.11
CA LYS A 162 -10.05 -15.35 -13.26
C LYS A 162 -9.02 -15.88 -12.26
N PHE A 163 -9.29 -15.75 -10.96
CA PHE A 163 -8.32 -16.14 -9.92
C PHE A 163 -8.05 -17.64 -9.90
N GLU A 164 -9.03 -18.48 -10.29
CA GLU A 164 -8.85 -19.94 -10.38
C GLU A 164 -7.73 -20.37 -11.33
N LYS A 165 -7.30 -19.50 -12.25
CA LYS A 165 -6.21 -19.79 -13.20
C LYS A 165 -4.84 -19.35 -12.69
N ILE A 166 -4.80 -18.58 -11.59
CA ILE A 166 -3.60 -17.94 -11.07
C ILE A 166 -3.17 -18.64 -9.79
N LYS A 167 -1.88 -18.96 -9.68
CA LYS A 167 -1.30 -19.49 -8.44
C LYS A 167 -1.01 -18.37 -7.45
N ALA A 168 -2.07 -17.79 -6.88
CA ALA A 168 -1.99 -16.68 -5.92
C ALA A 168 -3.17 -16.69 -4.95
N LYS A 169 -3.02 -16.07 -3.78
CA LYS A 169 -4.19 -15.72 -2.97
C LYS A 169 -4.90 -14.54 -3.60
N GLU A 170 -6.21 -14.65 -3.78
CA GLU A 170 -7.06 -13.61 -4.33
C GLU A 170 -6.83 -12.23 -3.67
N ASN A 171 -6.78 -12.19 -2.34
CA ASN A 171 -6.53 -10.96 -1.59
C ASN A 171 -5.19 -10.30 -1.91
N GLU A 172 -4.14 -11.07 -2.23
CA GLU A 172 -2.81 -10.52 -2.54
C GLU A 172 -2.84 -9.81 -3.91
N VAL A 173 -3.52 -10.42 -4.89
CA VAL A 173 -3.69 -9.83 -6.22
C VAL A 173 -4.54 -8.56 -6.16
N ILE A 174 -5.67 -8.61 -5.45
CA ILE A 174 -6.55 -7.43 -5.28
C ILE A 174 -5.79 -6.29 -4.59
N LEU A 175 -5.00 -6.60 -3.56
CA LEU A 175 -4.21 -5.59 -2.85
C LEU A 175 -3.24 -4.88 -3.79
N LEU A 176 -2.60 -5.60 -4.72
CA LEU A 176 -1.73 -4.99 -5.72
C LEU A 176 -2.46 -4.06 -6.68
N PHE A 177 -3.67 -4.42 -7.12
CA PHE A 177 -4.52 -3.51 -7.90
C PHE A 177 -4.86 -2.23 -7.13
N VAL A 178 -5.23 -2.37 -5.86
CA VAL A 178 -5.52 -1.21 -4.99
C VAL A 178 -4.29 -0.33 -4.83
N ILE A 179 -3.12 -0.91 -4.51
CA ILE A 179 -1.86 -0.16 -4.36
C ILE A 179 -1.56 0.65 -5.63
N HIS A 180 -1.70 0.05 -6.81
CA HIS A 180 -1.44 0.75 -8.07
C HIS A 180 -2.47 1.85 -8.34
N ASP A 181 -3.76 1.64 -8.06
CA ASP A 181 -4.76 2.72 -8.12
C ASP A 181 -4.37 3.91 -7.24
N LEU A 182 -3.89 3.65 -6.01
CA LEU A 182 -3.43 4.70 -5.09
C LEU A 182 -2.18 5.44 -5.60
N VAL A 183 -1.23 4.73 -6.22
CA VAL A 183 -0.02 5.31 -6.83
C VAL A 183 -0.39 6.22 -8.00
N PHE A 184 -1.27 5.76 -8.88
CA PHE A 184 -1.63 6.48 -10.10
C PHE A 184 -2.76 7.51 -9.90
N GLY A 185 -3.33 7.57 -8.69
CA GLY A 185 -4.47 8.46 -8.40
C GLY A 185 -5.74 8.06 -9.14
N ASN A 186 -5.78 6.82 -9.64
CA ASN A 186 -6.93 6.27 -10.33
C ASN A 186 -7.98 5.87 -9.29
N LYS A 187 -9.22 6.31 -9.50
CA LYS A 187 -10.39 5.87 -8.71
C LYS A 187 -11.09 4.71 -9.41
N SER A 188 -10.31 3.81 -9.99
CA SER A 188 -10.84 2.74 -10.85
C SER A 188 -11.56 1.67 -10.04
N SER A 189 -11.17 1.46 -8.78
CA SER A 189 -11.79 0.52 -7.84
C SER A 189 -13.27 0.84 -7.55
N TYR A 190 -14.17 0.41 -8.40
CA TYR A 190 -15.59 0.25 -8.04
C TYR A 190 -15.74 -1.12 -7.39
N TYR A 191 -15.90 -1.12 -6.06
CA TYR A 191 -16.35 -2.29 -5.31
C TYR A 191 -17.88 -2.35 -5.43
N TYR A 192 -18.40 -3.44 -6.02
CA TYR A 192 -19.82 -3.77 -6.04
C TYR A 192 -20.05 -5.03 -5.23
#